data_AF-A0A1H5PGM1-F1
#
_entry.id   AF-A0A1H5PGM1-F1
#
_cell.length_a   1.000
_cell.length_b   1.000
_cell.length_c   1.000
_cell.angle_alpha   90.00
_cell.angle_beta   90.00
_cell.angle_gamma   90.00
#
_symmetry.space_group_name_H-M   'P 1'
#
loop_
_entity.id
_entity.type
_entity.pdbx_description
1 polymer ?
#
loop_
_entity_poly.entity_id
_entity_poly.type
_entity_poly.pdbx_seq_one_letter_code
_entity_poly.pdbx_strand_id
1 'polypeptide(L)'
;MEINDYITYAISIVAIVISIIAFIQNHKISKRQTRIGRIEEILEIIHILNINYHYFYDTYFFKESILSHSKENKEEEKEYLKQVKALIEISNKIDLQNKLSRLHILNNSYLPKKELKDKIGVIIAVYSSLAGSTISEPIRKEYLPFTDFPKPWHFLEFAQEIQNELLKEMNLGYKDNFSNTNSYEKKFRERYNLQ
;
A
#
# COMPACT_ATOMS: atom_id res chain seq x y z
N MET A 1 54.76 -9.99 -35.60
CA MET A 1 54.04 -9.50 -34.41
C MET A 1 55.04 -9.36 -33.30
N GLU A 2 55.23 -8.14 -32.85
CA GLU A 2 56.05 -7.88 -31.67
C GLU A 2 55.29 -8.35 -30.42
N ILE A 3 55.99 -8.70 -29.35
CA ILE A 3 55.38 -9.14 -28.08
C ILE A 3 54.35 -8.11 -27.57
N ASN A 4 54.57 -6.83 -27.89
CA ASN A 4 53.67 -5.71 -27.57
C ASN A 4 52.30 -5.81 -28.26
N ASP A 5 52.22 -6.39 -29.46
CA ASP A 5 50.96 -6.56 -30.19
C ASP A 5 50.06 -7.59 -29.50
N TYR A 6 50.67 -8.69 -29.02
CA TYR A 6 49.96 -9.74 -28.28
C TYR A 6 49.44 -9.24 -26.93
N ILE A 7 50.23 -8.42 -26.23
CA ILE A 7 49.83 -7.80 -24.95
C ILE A 7 48.67 -6.83 -25.18
N THR A 8 48.75 -5.99 -26.21
CA THR A 8 47.69 -5.04 -26.56
C THR A 8 46.39 -5.75 -26.94
N TYR A 9 46.49 -6.85 -27.70
CA TYR A 9 45.35 -7.68 -28.06
C TYR A 9 44.71 -8.34 -26.82
N ALA A 10 45.52 -8.89 -25.91
CA ALA A 10 45.05 -9.50 -24.67
C ALA A 10 44.34 -8.48 -23.77
N ILE A 11 44.90 -7.28 -23.60
CA ILE A 11 44.28 -6.17 -22.85
C ILE A 11 42.93 -5.79 -23.46
N SER A 12 42.86 -5.75 -24.79
CA SER A 12 41.62 -5.40 -25.51
C SER A 12 40.52 -6.45 -25.30
N ILE A 13 40.86 -7.75 -25.33
CA ILE A 13 39.90 -8.83 -25.02
C ILE A 13 39.40 -8.72 -23.58
N VAL A 14 40.32 -8.52 -22.62
CA VAL A 14 39.96 -8.38 -21.20
C VAL A 14 39.03 -7.19 -21.00
N ALA A 15 39.30 -6.06 -21.63
CA ALA A 15 38.44 -4.88 -21.58
C ALA A 15 37.03 -5.18 -22.12
N ILE A 16 36.91 -5.86 -23.26
CA ILE A 16 35.61 -6.26 -23.83
C ILE A 16 34.84 -7.17 -22.87
N VAL A 17 35.50 -8.17 -22.28
CA VAL A 17 34.87 -9.09 -21.31
C VAL A 17 34.37 -8.32 -20.08
N ILE A 18 35.17 -7.40 -19.54
CA ILE A 18 34.77 -6.55 -18.40
C ILE A 18 33.56 -5.69 -18.79
N SER A 19 33.56 -5.08 -19.97
CA SER A 19 32.44 -4.27 -20.46
C SER A 19 31.14 -5.09 -20.56
N ILE A 20 31.21 -6.31 -21.08
CA ILE A 20 30.03 -7.20 -21.18
C ILE A 20 29.50 -7.56 -19.78
N ILE A 21 30.40 -7.93 -18.86
CA ILE A 21 30.02 -8.26 -17.47
C ILE A 21 29.36 -7.05 -16.80
N ALA A 22 29.97 -5.87 -16.93
CA ALA A 22 29.45 -4.62 -16.37
C ALA A 22 28.07 -4.27 -16.94
N PHE A 23 27.88 -4.43 -18.25
CA PHE A 23 26.58 -4.21 -18.90
C PHE A 23 25.49 -5.14 -18.34
N ILE A 24 25.77 -6.43 -18.20
CA ILE A 24 24.82 -7.41 -17.64
C ILE A 24 24.49 -7.08 -16.19
N GLN A 25 25.50 -6.71 -15.39
CA GLN A 25 25.30 -6.31 -14.00
C GLN A 25 24.44 -5.05 -13.89
N ASN A 26 24.74 -4.01 -14.69
CA ASN A 26 23.96 -2.78 -14.72
C ASN A 26 22.50 -3.03 -15.11
N HIS A 27 22.25 -3.89 -16.11
CA HIS A 27 20.88 -4.22 -16.50
C HIS A 27 20.10 -4.92 -15.37
N LYS A 28 20.76 -5.84 -14.65
CA LYS A 28 20.15 -6.51 -13.48
C LYS A 28 19.86 -5.53 -12.35
N ILE A 29 20.80 -4.63 -12.06
CA ILE A 29 20.65 -3.61 -11.01
C ILE A 29 19.52 -2.64 -11.37
N SER A 30 19.49 -2.14 -12.60
CA SER A 30 18.45 -1.23 -13.09
C SER A 30 17.06 -1.86 -12.99
N LYS A 31 16.88 -3.09 -13.48
CA LYS A 31 15.62 -3.84 -13.32
C LYS A 31 15.20 -4.00 -11.86
N ARG A 32 16.16 -4.32 -10.98
CA ARG A 32 15.90 -4.45 -9.54
C ARG A 32 15.46 -3.12 -8.93
N GLN A 33 16.14 -2.02 -9.24
CA GLN A 33 15.80 -0.68 -8.75
C GLN A 33 14.42 -0.24 -9.21
N THR A 34 14.08 -0.45 -10.49
CA THR A 34 12.72 -0.17 -10.98
C THR A 34 11.68 -0.95 -10.19
N ARG A 35 11.93 -2.24 -9.96
CA ARG A 35 11.00 -3.09 -9.20
C ARG A 35 10.86 -2.63 -7.74
N ILE A 36 11.96 -2.28 -7.08
CA ILE A 36 11.96 -1.74 -5.71
C ILE A 36 11.12 -0.45 -5.66
N GLY A 37 11.32 0.49 -6.59
CA GLY A 37 10.52 1.71 -6.63
C GLY A 37 9.02 1.46 -6.83
N ARG A 38 8.64 0.41 -7.57
CA ARG A 38 7.23 0.01 -7.68
C ARG A 38 6.68 -0.61 -6.40
N ILE A 39 7.50 -1.34 -5.64
CA ILE A 39 7.10 -1.88 -4.34
C ILE A 39 6.97 -0.75 -3.30
N GLU A 40 7.85 0.24 -3.31
CA GLU A 40 7.74 1.45 -2.48
C GLU A 40 6.43 2.21 -2.77
N GLU A 41 6.07 2.32 -4.04
CA GLU A 41 4.80 2.92 -4.45
C GLU A 41 3.59 2.13 -3.92
N ILE A 42 3.64 0.79 -3.93
CA ILE A 42 2.61 -0.06 -3.32
C ILE A 42 2.53 0.18 -1.80
N LEU A 43 3.68 0.22 -1.12
CA LEU A 43 3.77 0.47 0.32
C LEU A 43 3.15 1.83 0.69
N GLU A 44 3.47 2.88 -0.05
CA GLU A 44 2.92 4.22 0.14
C GLU A 44 1.40 4.22 0.01
N ILE A 45 0.87 3.61 -1.06
CA ILE A 45 -0.58 3.54 -1.28
C ILE A 45 -1.26 2.79 -0.13
N ILE A 46 -0.76 1.61 0.26
CA ILE A 46 -1.32 0.83 1.37
C ILE A 46 -1.29 1.64 2.67
N HIS A 47 -0.20 2.36 2.94
CA HIS A 47 -0.08 3.19 4.12
C HIS A 47 -1.12 4.32 4.14
N ILE A 48 -1.32 5.01 3.02
CA ILE A 48 -2.34 6.06 2.89
C ILE A 48 -3.74 5.50 3.08
N LEU A 49 -4.06 4.37 2.45
CA LEU A 49 -5.34 3.70 2.63
C LEU A 49 -5.55 3.35 4.11
N ASN A 50 -4.57 2.73 4.74
CA ASN A 50 -4.63 2.36 6.16
C ASN A 50 -4.88 3.55 7.10
N ILE A 51 -4.18 4.68 6.91
CA ILE A 51 -4.38 5.89 7.72
C ILE A 51 -5.81 6.44 7.59
N ASN A 52 -6.43 6.30 6.44
CA ASN A 52 -7.75 6.88 6.18
C ASN A 52 -8.90 5.89 6.42
N TYR A 53 -8.61 4.60 6.60
CA TYR A 53 -9.60 3.54 6.68
C TYR A 53 -10.67 3.78 7.75
N HIS A 54 -10.29 4.28 8.92
CA HIS A 54 -11.23 4.53 10.01
C HIS A 54 -12.30 5.55 9.65
N TYR A 55 -11.98 6.60 8.87
CA TYR A 55 -12.98 7.58 8.44
C TYR A 55 -14.09 6.95 7.60
N PHE A 56 -13.72 6.02 6.72
CA PHE A 56 -14.69 5.27 5.90
C PHE A 56 -15.49 4.29 6.76
N TYR A 57 -14.83 3.59 7.68
CA TYR A 57 -15.46 2.63 8.59
C TYR A 57 -16.47 3.31 9.52
N ASP A 58 -16.11 4.44 10.14
CA ASP A 58 -16.97 5.19 11.04
C ASP A 58 -18.21 5.72 10.30
N THR A 59 -18.02 6.23 9.08
CA THR A 59 -19.13 6.70 8.23
C THR A 59 -20.07 5.56 7.84
N TYR A 60 -19.51 4.39 7.52
CA TYR A 60 -20.30 3.19 7.22
C TYR A 60 -21.13 2.74 8.43
N PHE A 61 -20.51 2.65 9.59
CA PHE A 61 -21.21 2.22 10.80
C PHE A 61 -22.29 3.22 11.22
N PHE A 62 -22.02 4.52 11.05
CA PHE A 62 -23.03 5.55 11.29
C PHE A 62 -24.22 5.43 10.33
N LYS A 63 -23.98 5.16 9.05
CA LYS A 63 -25.05 4.84 8.08
C LYS A 63 -25.89 3.66 8.55
N GLU A 64 -25.26 2.54 8.94
CA GLU A 64 -25.98 1.36 9.41
C GLU A 64 -26.77 1.62 10.71
N SER A 65 -26.26 2.47 11.61
CA SER A 65 -27.03 2.90 12.79
C SER A 65 -28.28 3.70 12.43
N ILE A 66 -28.21 4.59 11.43
CA ILE A 66 -29.37 5.36 10.96
C ILE A 66 -30.39 4.45 10.26
N LEU A 67 -29.93 3.49 9.44
CA LEU A 67 -30.81 2.58 8.71
C LEU A 67 -31.53 1.57 9.64
N SER A 68 -30.90 1.19 10.75
CA SER A 68 -31.47 0.25 11.74
C SER A 68 -32.48 0.90 12.69
N HIS A 69 -32.35 2.20 12.98
CA HIS A 69 -33.33 2.97 13.75
C HIS A 69 -34.42 3.47 12.79
N SER A 70 -35.49 2.69 12.64
CA SER A 70 -36.56 3.00 11.69
C SER A 70 -37.19 4.38 11.93
N LYS A 71 -36.96 5.29 10.97
CA LYS A 71 -37.70 6.53 10.68
C LYS A 71 -37.69 7.65 11.74
N GLU A 72 -37.40 8.86 11.24
CA GLU A 72 -37.76 10.20 11.76
C GLU A 72 -36.73 11.05 12.52
N ASN A 73 -35.44 10.69 12.59
CA ASN A 73 -34.44 11.67 13.07
C ASN A 73 -33.77 12.45 11.92
N LYS A 74 -34.44 13.51 11.44
CA LYS A 74 -33.90 14.42 10.41
C LYS A 74 -32.56 15.05 10.80
N GLU A 75 -32.24 15.11 12.09
CA GLU A 75 -30.99 15.67 12.58
C GLU A 75 -29.82 14.70 12.37
N GLU A 76 -30.01 13.41 12.62
CA GLU A 76 -29.03 12.35 12.33
C GLU A 76 -28.74 12.21 10.84
N GLU A 77 -29.78 12.28 10.00
CA GLU A 77 -29.63 12.28 8.54
C GLU A 77 -28.80 13.48 8.06
N LYS A 78 -29.05 14.67 8.61
CA LYS A 78 -28.28 15.87 8.29
C LYS A 78 -26.83 15.75 8.73
N GLU A 79 -26.57 15.16 9.89
CA GLU A 79 -25.22 14.93 10.38
C GLU A 79 -24.47 13.90 9.53
N TYR A 80 -25.16 12.85 9.08
CA TYR A 80 -24.60 11.86 8.17
C TYR A 80 -24.19 12.49 6.84
N LEU A 81 -25.02 13.34 6.25
CA LEU A 81 -24.68 14.06 5.02
C LEU A 81 -23.45 14.96 5.18
N LYS A 82 -23.23 15.55 6.37
CA LYS A 82 -21.98 16.28 6.66
C LYS A 82 -20.78 15.35 6.71
N GLN A 83 -20.90 14.20 7.36
CA GLN A 83 -19.81 13.20 7.39
C GLN A 83 -19.47 12.70 5.99
N VAL A 84 -20.48 12.39 5.17
CA VAL A 84 -20.26 11.99 3.77
C VAL A 84 -19.55 13.09 2.99
N LYS A 85 -19.92 14.36 3.18
CA LYS A 85 -19.24 15.48 2.53
C LYS A 85 -17.77 15.59 2.95
N ALA A 86 -17.47 15.46 4.25
CA ALA A 86 -16.10 15.43 4.74
C ALA A 86 -15.32 14.22 4.19
N LEU A 87 -15.97 13.06 4.10
CA LEU A 87 -15.38 11.85 3.52
C LEU A 87 -15.07 12.00 2.03
N ILE A 88 -15.93 12.69 1.27
CA ILE A 88 -15.68 13.04 -0.14
C ILE A 88 -14.44 13.95 -0.24
N GLU A 89 -14.32 14.96 0.62
CA GLU A 89 -13.15 15.85 0.65
C GLU A 89 -11.86 15.07 0.96
N ILE A 90 -11.91 14.15 1.93
CA ILE A 90 -10.79 13.25 2.24
C ILE A 90 -10.46 12.38 1.03
N SER A 91 -11.46 11.73 0.42
CA SER A 91 -11.31 10.86 -0.75
C SER A 91 -10.66 11.59 -1.93
N ASN A 92 -11.09 12.83 -2.20
CA ASN A 92 -10.51 13.66 -3.25
C ASN A 92 -9.07 14.08 -2.90
N LYS A 93 -8.80 14.47 -1.65
CA LYS A 93 -7.46 14.86 -1.19
C LYS A 93 -6.45 13.73 -1.31
N ILE A 94 -6.86 12.50 -1.01
CA ILE A 94 -5.98 11.32 -1.15
C ILE A 94 -6.00 10.75 -2.57
N ASP A 95 -6.80 11.30 -3.47
CA ASP A 95 -6.99 10.78 -4.83
C ASP A 95 -7.31 9.27 -4.83
N LEU A 96 -8.33 8.90 -4.03
CA LEU A 96 -8.63 7.51 -3.69
C LEU A 96 -8.81 6.61 -4.92
N GLN A 97 -9.58 7.07 -5.91
CA GLN A 97 -9.87 6.30 -7.12
C GLN A 97 -8.59 5.98 -7.90
N ASN A 98 -7.72 6.96 -8.09
CA ASN A 98 -6.45 6.75 -8.77
C ASN A 98 -5.52 5.86 -7.94
N LYS A 99 -5.47 6.03 -6.61
CA LYS A 99 -4.67 5.16 -5.73
C LYS A 99 -5.11 3.70 -5.79
N LEU A 100 -6.42 3.41 -5.72
CA LEU A 100 -6.94 2.05 -5.83
C LEU A 100 -6.68 1.44 -7.21
N SER A 101 -6.91 2.21 -8.28
CA SER A 101 -6.63 1.77 -9.65
C SER A 101 -5.14 1.51 -9.86
N ARG A 102 -4.29 2.40 -9.34
CA ARG A 102 -2.84 2.29 -9.41
C ARG A 102 -2.34 1.09 -8.62
N LEU A 103 -2.85 0.87 -7.41
CA LEU A 103 -2.52 -0.29 -6.59
C LEU A 103 -2.88 -1.59 -7.32
N HIS A 104 -4.04 -1.66 -7.97
CA HIS A 104 -4.45 -2.80 -8.78
C HIS A 104 -3.46 -3.10 -9.93
N ILE A 105 -3.07 -2.07 -10.68
CA ILE A 105 -2.10 -2.20 -11.78
C ILE A 105 -0.74 -2.67 -11.25
N LEU A 106 -0.24 -2.04 -10.18
CA LEU A 106 1.06 -2.35 -9.59
C LEU A 106 1.09 -3.78 -9.04
N ASN A 107 0.04 -4.17 -8.30
CA ASN A 107 -0.14 -5.49 -7.73
C ASN A 107 -0.05 -6.57 -8.83
N ASN A 108 -0.73 -6.34 -9.95
CA ASN A 108 -0.75 -7.32 -11.04
C ASN A 108 0.56 -7.39 -11.83
N SER A 109 1.30 -6.28 -11.92
CA SER A 109 2.43 -6.14 -12.85
C SER A 109 3.81 -6.38 -12.23
N TYR A 110 3.99 -6.10 -10.94
CA TYR A 110 5.33 -6.03 -10.32
C TYR A 110 5.56 -6.98 -9.15
N LEU A 111 4.52 -7.64 -8.65
CA LEU A 111 4.62 -8.64 -7.57
C LEU A 111 4.63 -10.07 -8.13
N PRO A 112 5.60 -10.91 -7.75
CA PRO A 112 5.72 -12.28 -8.26
C PRO A 112 4.98 -13.31 -7.39
N LYS A 113 4.76 -13.03 -6.10
CA LYS A 113 4.15 -13.97 -5.15
C LYS A 113 2.64 -13.92 -5.27
N LYS A 114 2.01 -15.05 -5.64
CA LYS A 114 0.55 -15.15 -5.78
C LYS A 114 -0.19 -14.76 -4.51
N GLU A 115 0.25 -15.27 -3.35
CA GLU A 115 -0.41 -14.98 -2.08
C GLU A 115 -0.38 -13.49 -1.70
N LEU A 116 0.77 -12.83 -1.81
CA LEU A 116 0.89 -11.39 -1.56
C LEU A 116 0.00 -10.58 -2.50
N LYS A 117 -0.13 -11.02 -3.76
CA LYS A 117 -1.05 -10.39 -4.72
C LYS A 117 -2.50 -10.53 -4.30
N ASP A 118 -2.89 -11.71 -3.82
CA ASP A 118 -4.23 -12.00 -3.37
C ASP A 118 -4.56 -11.16 -2.11
N LYS A 119 -3.63 -11.06 -1.15
CA LYS A 119 -3.76 -10.20 0.05
C LYS A 119 -3.96 -8.73 -0.29
N ILE A 120 -3.17 -8.18 -1.22
CA ILE A 120 -3.35 -6.80 -1.71
C ILE A 120 -4.67 -6.66 -2.48
N GLY A 121 -5.08 -7.69 -3.23
CA GLY A 121 -6.38 -7.77 -3.87
C GLY A 121 -7.54 -7.64 -2.87
N VAL A 122 -7.42 -8.28 -1.71
CA VAL A 122 -8.39 -8.13 -0.60
C VAL A 122 -8.41 -6.70 -0.08
N ILE A 123 -7.26 -6.04 0.14
CA ILE A 123 -7.24 -4.61 0.51
C ILE A 123 -8.02 -3.77 -0.50
N ILE A 124 -7.75 -3.94 -1.80
CA ILE A 124 -8.42 -3.18 -2.86
C ILE A 124 -9.94 -3.43 -2.80
N ALA A 125 -10.36 -4.69 -2.68
CA ALA A 125 -11.76 -5.07 -2.69
C ALA A 125 -12.52 -4.57 -1.44
N VAL A 126 -11.93 -4.70 -0.26
CA VAL A 126 -12.48 -4.19 1.01
C VAL A 126 -12.64 -2.68 0.92
N TYR A 127 -11.58 -1.95 0.54
CA TYR A 127 -11.62 -0.49 0.50
C TYR A 127 -12.57 0.03 -0.57
N SER A 128 -12.61 -0.60 -1.74
CA SER A 128 -13.55 -0.23 -2.81
C SER A 128 -15.00 -0.47 -2.40
N SER A 129 -15.28 -1.59 -1.72
CA SER A 129 -16.62 -1.90 -1.22
C SER A 129 -17.04 -0.92 -0.12
N LEU A 130 -16.13 -0.60 0.80
CA LEU A 130 -16.39 0.34 1.88
C LEU A 130 -16.64 1.75 1.35
N ALA A 131 -15.78 2.23 0.43
CA ALA A 131 -15.96 3.52 -0.24
C ALA A 131 -17.24 3.57 -1.07
N GLY A 132 -17.56 2.50 -1.80
CA GLY A 132 -18.81 2.40 -2.57
C GLY A 132 -20.05 2.49 -1.66
N SER A 133 -20.02 1.76 -0.54
CA SER A 133 -21.12 1.72 0.43
C SER A 133 -21.32 3.04 1.20
N THR A 134 -20.35 3.95 1.18
CA THR A 134 -20.37 5.22 1.93
C THR A 134 -20.51 6.44 1.03
N ILE A 135 -19.65 6.57 0.02
CA ILE A 135 -19.56 7.75 -0.85
C ILE A 135 -20.48 7.62 -2.06
N SER A 136 -20.38 6.50 -2.79
CA SER A 136 -21.05 6.35 -4.09
C SER A 136 -22.54 6.09 -3.94
N GLU A 137 -22.91 5.28 -2.94
CA GLU A 137 -24.29 4.85 -2.73
C GLU A 137 -24.72 4.97 -1.26
N PRO A 138 -24.95 6.19 -0.76
CA PRO A 138 -25.31 6.38 0.65
C PRO A 138 -26.62 5.68 1.05
N ILE A 139 -27.49 5.30 0.09
CA ILE A 139 -28.86 4.85 0.37
C ILE A 139 -29.25 3.52 -0.33
N ARG A 140 -28.43 2.94 -1.22
CA ARG A 140 -28.74 1.68 -1.93
C ARG A 140 -27.70 0.58 -1.67
N LYS A 141 -28.15 -0.68 -1.75
CA LYS A 141 -27.30 -1.88 -1.63
C LYS A 141 -27.04 -2.43 -3.03
N GLU A 142 -25.83 -2.27 -3.54
CA GLU A 142 -25.32 -3.08 -4.64
C GLU A 142 -24.67 -4.38 -4.11
N TYR A 143 -24.54 -5.37 -5.00
CA TYR A 143 -23.81 -6.61 -4.74
C TYR A 143 -22.30 -6.34 -4.75
N LEU A 144 -21.81 -5.71 -3.70
CA LEU A 144 -20.38 -5.55 -3.46
C LEU A 144 -19.79 -6.87 -2.91
N PRO A 145 -18.52 -7.18 -3.21
CA PRO A 145 -17.87 -8.41 -2.73
C PRO A 145 -17.76 -8.49 -1.20
N PHE A 146 -17.83 -7.34 -0.52
CA PHE A 146 -17.89 -7.26 0.94
C PHE A 146 -19.09 -6.41 1.37
N THR A 147 -19.88 -6.95 2.31
CA THR A 147 -21.02 -6.27 2.96
C THR A 147 -20.80 -6.04 4.45
N ASP A 148 -19.67 -6.51 4.98
CA ASP A 148 -19.22 -6.26 6.35
C ASP A 148 -17.72 -6.02 6.32
N PHE A 149 -17.22 -5.28 7.31
CA PHE A 149 -15.89 -4.69 7.25
C PHE A 149 -15.12 -4.93 8.55
N PRO A 150 -13.82 -5.29 8.47
CA PRO A 150 -13.01 -5.45 9.65
C PRO A 150 -12.87 -4.12 10.39
N LYS A 151 -12.82 -4.20 11.72
CA LYS A 151 -12.55 -3.04 12.56
C LYS A 151 -11.18 -2.44 12.22
N PRO A 152 -10.96 -1.12 12.42
CA PRO A 152 -9.73 -0.45 11.98
C PRO A 152 -8.44 -1.09 12.49
N TRP A 153 -8.41 -1.62 13.72
CA TRP A 153 -7.21 -2.29 14.25
C TRP A 153 -6.92 -3.64 13.58
N HIS A 154 -7.93 -4.41 13.20
CA HIS A 154 -7.72 -5.65 12.43
C HIS A 154 -7.31 -5.36 11.00
N PHE A 155 -7.84 -4.29 10.39
CA PHE A 155 -7.38 -3.82 9.09
C PHE A 155 -5.92 -3.36 9.14
N LEU A 156 -5.53 -2.65 10.22
CA LEU A 156 -4.16 -2.24 10.48
C LEU A 156 -3.21 -3.44 10.60
N GLU A 157 -3.57 -4.45 11.40
CA GLU A 157 -2.79 -5.69 11.55
C GLU A 157 -2.56 -6.36 10.18
N PHE A 158 -3.61 -6.49 9.38
CA PHE A 158 -3.54 -7.06 8.04
C PHE A 158 -2.69 -6.23 7.08
N ALA A 159 -2.82 -4.90 7.12
CA ALA A 159 -2.00 -3.99 6.31
C ALA A 159 -0.52 -4.06 6.71
N GLN A 160 -0.21 -4.18 8.00
CA GLN A 160 1.15 -4.34 8.51
C GLN A 160 1.78 -5.68 8.09
N GLU A 161 1.00 -6.77 8.09
CA GLU A 161 1.44 -8.06 7.56
C GLU A 161 1.90 -7.93 6.10
N ILE A 162 1.07 -7.30 5.26
CA ILE A 162 1.38 -7.06 3.84
C ILE A 162 2.61 -6.15 3.69
N GLN A 163 2.72 -5.08 4.48
CA GLN A 163 3.88 -4.19 4.46
C GLN A 163 5.18 -4.95 4.81
N ASN A 164 5.15 -5.82 5.81
CA ASN A 164 6.28 -6.68 6.16
C ASN A 164 6.67 -7.62 5.02
N GLU A 165 5.70 -8.24 4.35
CA GLU A 165 5.95 -9.10 3.20
C GLU A 165 6.55 -8.33 2.01
N LEU A 166 6.06 -7.12 1.74
CA LEU A 166 6.61 -6.24 0.70
C LEU A 166 8.05 -5.84 1.00
N LEU A 167 8.37 -5.49 2.25
CA LEU A 167 9.74 -5.19 2.66
C LEU A 167 10.68 -6.40 2.51
N LYS A 168 10.20 -7.60 2.88
CA LYS A 168 10.94 -8.86 2.65
C LYS A 168 11.21 -9.05 1.16
N GLU A 169 10.26 -8.72 0.30
CA GLU A 169 10.41 -8.81 -1.15
C GLU A 169 11.46 -7.83 -1.71
N MET A 170 11.59 -6.64 -1.12
CA MET A 170 12.61 -5.66 -1.53
C MET A 170 14.04 -6.10 -1.16
N ASN A 171 14.16 -6.92 -0.10
CA ASN A 171 15.42 -7.45 0.41
C ASN A 171 16.51 -6.36 0.59
N LEU A 172 16.13 -5.27 1.28
CA LEU A 172 17.00 -4.11 1.57
C LEU A 172 17.76 -4.24 2.90
N GLY A 173 17.84 -5.43 3.48
CA GLY A 173 18.57 -5.68 4.74
C GLY A 173 17.81 -5.35 6.03
N TYR A 174 16.57 -4.87 5.94
CA TYR A 174 15.67 -4.76 7.09
C TYR A 174 15.01 -6.12 7.36
N LYS A 175 15.39 -6.78 8.46
CA LYS A 175 14.68 -7.97 8.98
C LYS A 175 13.66 -7.51 10.03
N ASP A 176 12.39 -7.85 9.80
CA ASP A 176 11.26 -7.81 10.77
C ASP A 176 11.31 -6.67 11.80
N ASN A 177 10.99 -5.44 11.37
CA ASN A 177 11.04 -4.25 12.24
C ASN A 177 9.69 -3.69 12.68
N PHE A 178 8.55 -4.14 12.12
CA PHE A 178 7.25 -3.62 12.55
C PHE A 178 6.67 -4.34 13.77
N SER A 179 7.03 -5.62 14.01
CA SER A 179 6.56 -6.38 15.18
C SER A 179 7.51 -6.34 16.38
N ASN A 180 8.77 -5.96 16.18
CA ASN A 180 9.72 -5.77 17.27
C ASN A 180 9.53 -4.37 17.85
N THR A 181 9.26 -4.29 19.15
CA THR A 181 9.21 -3.05 19.92
C THR A 181 10.38 -2.16 19.51
N ASN A 182 10.07 -1.04 18.86
CA ASN A 182 11.10 -0.12 18.41
C ASN A 182 11.88 0.31 19.64
N SER A 183 13.15 -0.12 19.76
CA SER A 183 13.97 0.20 20.93
C SER A 183 14.15 1.70 21.13
N TYR A 184 13.87 2.50 20.10
CA TYR A 184 13.83 3.95 20.14
C TYR A 184 12.49 4.52 20.63
N GLU A 185 11.39 3.79 20.55
CA GLU A 185 10.10 4.25 21.08
C GLU A 185 10.19 4.54 22.57
N LYS A 186 10.80 3.62 23.33
CA LYS A 186 11.08 3.84 24.75
C LYS A 186 11.91 5.10 24.99
N LYS A 187 13.00 5.27 24.23
CA LYS A 187 13.87 6.46 24.32
C LYS A 187 13.15 7.75 23.91
N PHE A 188 12.23 7.68 22.95
CA PHE A 188 11.43 8.80 22.48
C PHE A 188 10.41 9.22 23.55
N ARG A 189 9.69 8.24 24.12
CA ARG A 189 8.77 8.44 25.24
C ARG A 189 9.49 9.08 26.44
N GLU A 190 10.66 8.56 26.79
CA GLU A 190 11.52 9.12 27.85
C GLU A 190 11.97 10.55 27.54
N ARG A 191 12.42 10.84 26.31
CA ARG A 191 12.89 12.18 25.91
C ARG A 191 11.81 13.25 26.03
N TYR A 192 10.55 12.91 25.75
CA TYR A 192 9.44 13.86 25.70
C TYR A 192 8.44 13.71 26.87
N ASN A 193 8.77 12.91 27.89
CA ASN A 193 7.90 12.61 29.04
C ASN A 193 6.50 12.11 28.64
N LEU A 194 6.46 11.21 27.65
CA LEU A 194 5.21 10.57 27.20
C LEU A 194 5.07 9.23 27.94
N GLN A 195 3.88 8.97 28.51
CA GLN A 195 3.52 7.69 29.11
C GLN A 195 3.30 6.65 28.02
#